data_AF-A0A7C4D652-F1
#
_entry.id   AF-A0A7C4D652-F1
#
_cell.length_a   1.000
_cell.length_b   1.000
_cell.length_c   1.000
_cell.angle_alpha   90.00
_cell.angle_beta   90.00
_cell.angle_gamma   90.00
#
_symmetry.space_group_name_H-M   'P 1'
#
loop_
_entity.id
_entity.type
_entity.pdbx_description
1 polymer ?
#
loop_
_entity_poly.entity_id
_entity_poly.type
_entity_poly.pdbx_seq_one_letter_code
_entity_poly.pdbx_strand_id
1 'polypeptide(L)'
;MAKAVWEAKFKSMFKEIIRDLMGESALIILEHQLSKQLAEPKPFESLLTDPGKFYNALASIIGPNAAHALLKLLFKRIAEKHKLTCFRADEFIAAMIAGEESAKEQISKLFQKVCEDGDD
;
A
#
# COMPACT_ATOMS: atom_id res chain seq x y z
N MET A 1 7.67 -11.38 -16.73
CA MET A 1 7.20 -10.07 -17.25
C MET A 1 5.94 -9.57 -16.55
N ALA A 2 4.96 -10.43 -16.22
CA ALA A 2 3.74 -10.00 -15.51
C ALA A 2 3.99 -9.27 -14.18
N LYS A 3 5.01 -9.69 -13.40
CA LYS A 3 5.31 -9.14 -12.07
C LYS A 3 5.55 -7.62 -12.05
N ALA A 4 6.52 -7.16 -12.82
CA ALA A 4 6.92 -5.75 -12.85
C ALA A 4 5.79 -4.82 -13.36
N VAL A 5 4.93 -5.32 -14.24
CA VAL A 5 3.81 -4.55 -14.82
C VAL A 5 2.75 -4.27 -13.76
N TRP A 6 2.36 -5.27 -12.96
CA TRP A 6 1.35 -5.06 -11.93
C TRP A 6 1.91 -4.31 -10.71
N GLU A 7 3.18 -4.51 -10.35
CA GLU A 7 3.84 -3.72 -9.29
C GLU A 7 3.80 -2.23 -9.64
N ALA A 8 4.03 -1.87 -10.90
CA ALA A 8 3.91 -0.50 -11.38
C ALA A 8 2.48 0.04 -11.32
N LYS A 9 1.49 -0.75 -11.77
CA LYS A 9 0.07 -0.36 -11.74
C LYS A 9 -0.41 -0.13 -10.31
N PHE A 10 -0.06 -1.02 -9.38
CA PHE A 10 -0.40 -0.88 -7.96
C PHE A 10 0.21 0.38 -7.33
N LYS A 11 1.51 0.62 -7.56
CA LYS A 11 2.17 1.84 -7.08
C LYS A 11 1.47 3.10 -7.60
N SER A 12 1.11 3.12 -8.88
CA SER A 12 0.38 4.25 -9.47
C SER A 12 -0.97 4.46 -8.80
N MET A 13 -1.75 3.40 -8.57
CA MET A 13 -3.04 3.48 -7.88
C MET A 13 -2.90 3.95 -6.44
N PHE A 14 -1.93 3.43 -5.70
CA PHE A 14 -1.68 3.83 -4.32
C PHE A 14 -1.34 5.32 -4.22
N LYS A 15 -0.47 5.81 -5.12
CA LYS A 15 -0.12 7.24 -5.22
C LYS A 15 -1.32 8.08 -5.64
N GLU A 16 -2.13 7.62 -6.59
CA GLU A 16 -3.36 8.31 -7.03
C GLU A 16 -4.33 8.48 -5.87
N ILE A 17 -4.59 7.43 -5.08
CA ILE A 17 -5.50 7.52 -3.95
C ILE A 17 -4.96 8.44 -2.86
N ILE A 18 -3.64 8.40 -2.57
CA ILE A 18 -3.04 9.35 -1.63
C ILE A 18 -3.19 10.79 -2.14
N ARG A 19 -2.96 11.03 -3.43
CA ARG A 19 -3.14 12.33 -4.08
C ARG A 19 -4.58 12.81 -3.98
N ASP A 20 -5.55 11.93 -4.20
CA ASP A 20 -6.97 12.25 -4.11
C ASP A 20 -7.40 12.55 -2.66
N LEU A 21 -6.79 11.88 -1.68
CA LEU A 21 -7.13 12.05 -0.26
C LEU A 21 -6.47 13.29 0.37
N MET A 22 -5.21 13.58 0.02
CA MET A 22 -4.38 14.55 0.73
C MET A 22 -3.81 15.66 -0.16
N GLY A 23 -3.98 15.55 -1.47
CA GLY A 23 -3.41 16.46 -2.47
C GLY A 23 -1.98 16.10 -2.87
N GLU A 24 -1.56 16.62 -4.02
CA GLU A 24 -0.24 16.37 -4.62
C GLU A 24 0.91 16.80 -3.70
N SER A 25 0.80 17.96 -3.05
CA SER A 25 1.86 18.45 -2.15
C SER A 25 2.08 17.53 -0.95
N ALA A 26 1.01 16.96 -0.39
CA ALA A 26 1.12 16.00 0.71
C ALA A 26 1.73 14.68 0.26
N LEU A 27 1.38 14.20 -0.94
CA LEU A 27 2.00 13.01 -1.54
C LEU A 27 3.52 13.19 -1.70
N ILE A 28 3.97 14.33 -2.24
CA ILE A 28 5.39 14.62 -2.44
C ILE A 28 6.14 14.63 -1.09
N ILE A 29 5.58 15.31 -0.08
CA ILE A 29 6.18 15.37 1.26
C ILE A 29 6.26 13.97 1.87
N LEU A 30 5.18 13.18 1.77
CA LEU A 30 5.13 11.82 2.29
C LEU A 30 6.15 10.92 1.61
N GLU A 31 6.25 10.97 0.28
CA GLU A 31 7.24 10.20 -0.50
C GLU A 31 8.67 10.58 -0.09
N HIS A 32 8.95 11.87 0.08
CA HIS A 32 10.26 12.33 0.55
C HIS A 32 10.61 11.83 1.96
N GLN A 33 9.66 11.91 2.90
CA GLN A 33 9.87 11.43 4.27
C GLN A 33 10.06 9.92 4.32
N LEU A 34 9.24 9.16 3.58
CA LEU A 34 9.38 7.71 3.50
C LEU A 34 10.72 7.31 2.86
N SER A 35 11.16 8.03 1.81
CA SER A 35 12.44 7.75 1.16
C SER A 35 13.62 7.91 2.13
N LYS A 36 13.56 8.93 3.00
CA LYS A 36 14.54 9.14 4.07
C LYS A 36 14.51 8.04 5.13
N GLN A 37 13.32 7.64 5.58
CA GLN A 37 13.18 6.61 6.62
C GLN A 37 13.58 5.22 6.13
N LEU A 38 13.28 4.90 4.87
CA LEU A 38 13.57 3.59 4.27
C LEU A 38 14.98 3.49 3.69
N ALA A 39 15.67 4.63 3.51
CA ALA A 39 16.90 4.78 2.76
C ALA A 39 16.78 4.25 1.31
N GLU A 40 15.60 4.41 0.71
CA GLU A 40 15.25 3.87 -0.61
C GLU A 40 14.69 5.00 -1.50
N PRO A 41 15.11 5.10 -2.78
CA PRO A 41 14.63 6.14 -3.70
C PRO A 41 13.17 5.93 -4.15
N LYS A 42 12.61 4.74 -3.91
CA LYS A 42 11.27 4.35 -4.31
C LYS A 42 10.54 3.73 -3.10
N PRO A 43 10.13 4.54 -2.12
CA PRO A 43 9.64 4.05 -0.84
C PRO A 43 8.36 3.21 -0.93
N PHE A 44 7.54 3.42 -1.96
CA PHE A 44 6.34 2.61 -2.19
C PHE A 44 6.65 1.22 -2.76
N GLU A 45 7.88 0.92 -3.16
CA GLU A 45 8.29 -0.47 -3.46
C GLU A 45 8.37 -1.31 -2.18
N SER A 46 8.78 -0.69 -1.08
CA SER A 46 8.83 -1.34 0.24
C SER A 46 7.46 -1.85 0.68
N LEU A 47 6.36 -1.23 0.23
CA LEU A 47 5.01 -1.73 0.50
C LEU A 47 4.79 -3.17 -0.01
N LEU A 48 5.44 -3.55 -1.12
CA LEU A 48 5.34 -4.87 -1.72
C LEU A 48 6.47 -5.82 -1.29
N THR A 49 7.69 -5.28 -1.13
CA THR A 49 8.87 -6.09 -0.80
C THR A 49 8.98 -6.39 0.70
N ASP A 50 8.61 -5.42 1.54
CA ASP A 50 8.65 -5.50 3.00
C ASP A 50 7.54 -4.62 3.63
N PRO A 51 6.29 -5.11 3.62
CA PRO A 51 5.15 -4.35 4.12
C PRO A 51 5.30 -3.91 5.59
N GLY A 52 5.97 -4.71 6.42
CA GLY A 52 6.24 -4.36 7.81
C GLY A 52 7.19 -3.18 7.93
N LYS A 53 8.29 -3.18 7.15
CA LYS A 53 9.21 -2.04 7.07
C LYS A 53 8.51 -0.77 6.58
N PHE A 54 7.63 -0.88 5.59
CA PHE A 54 6.83 0.25 5.10
C PHE A 54 5.89 0.79 6.19
N TYR A 55 5.15 -0.08 6.89
CA TYR A 55 4.28 0.32 8.00
C TYR A 55 5.07 1.06 9.08
N ASN A 56 6.21 0.52 9.50
CA ASN A 56 7.04 1.12 10.54
C ASN A 56 7.59 2.49 10.12
N ALA A 57 8.02 2.65 8.86
CA ALA A 57 8.44 3.94 8.34
C ALA A 57 7.30 4.96 8.33
N LEU A 58 6.10 4.55 7.90
CA LEU A 58 4.92 5.41 7.91
C LEU A 58 4.52 5.80 9.35
N ALA A 59 4.49 4.84 10.26
CA ALA A 59 4.19 5.06 11.68
C ALA A 59 5.20 5.98 12.36
N SER A 60 6.47 5.96 11.95
CA SER A 60 7.49 6.89 12.44
C SER A 60 7.24 8.35 12.00
N ILE A 61 6.61 8.56 10.83
CA ILE A 61 6.36 9.89 10.27
C ILE A 61 5.09 10.53 10.86
N ILE A 62 3.99 9.77 10.90
CA ILE A 62 2.66 10.30 11.26
C ILE A 62 2.08 9.71 12.54
N GLY A 63 2.80 8.81 13.20
CA GLY A 63 2.32 8.06 14.37
C GLY A 63 1.59 6.76 13.98
N PRO A 64 1.63 5.72 14.84
CA PRO A 64 1.09 4.40 14.52
C PRO A 64 -0.43 4.41 14.28
N ASN A 65 -1.19 5.16 15.07
CA ASN A 65 -2.65 5.26 14.92
C ASN A 65 -3.03 5.91 13.58
N ALA A 66 -2.32 6.97 13.18
CA ALA A 66 -2.56 7.64 11.91
C ALA A 66 -2.11 6.79 10.73
N ALA A 67 -0.98 6.08 10.85
CA ALA A 67 -0.52 5.13 9.84
C ALA A 67 -1.53 4.00 9.61
N HIS A 68 -2.04 3.40 10.68
CA HIS A 68 -3.10 2.38 10.60
C HIS A 68 -4.36 2.93 9.92
N ALA A 69 -4.84 4.09 10.36
CA ALA A 69 -6.04 4.71 9.81
C ALA A 69 -5.89 5.06 8.32
N LEU A 70 -4.73 5.62 7.94
CA LEU A 70 -4.41 5.97 6.56
C LEU A 70 -4.37 4.71 5.68
N LEU A 71 -3.62 3.69 6.10
CA LEU A 71 -3.55 2.43 5.35
C LEU A 71 -4.92 1.79 5.21
N LYS A 72 -5.72 1.78 6.28
CA LYS A 72 -7.08 1.23 6.25
C LYS A 72 -7.95 1.96 5.22
N LEU A 73 -7.86 3.29 5.18
CA LEU A 73 -8.60 4.10 4.22
C LEU A 73 -8.13 3.83 2.78
N LEU A 74 -6.82 3.75 2.55
CA LEU A 74 -6.24 3.45 1.23
C LEU A 74 -6.67 2.08 0.73
N PHE A 75 -6.55 1.06 1.58
CA PHE A 75 -6.92 -0.31 1.27
C PHE A 75 -8.42 -0.48 1.05
N LYS A 76 -9.25 0.21 1.84
CA LYS A 76 -10.69 0.25 1.61
C LYS A 76 -11.03 0.88 0.25
N ARG A 77 -10.44 2.04 -0.07
CA ARG A 77 -10.61 2.71 -1.38
C ARG A 77 -10.21 1.81 -2.55
N ILE A 78 -9.10 1.09 -2.43
CA ILE A 78 -8.64 0.14 -3.46
C ILE A 78 -9.66 -0.98 -3.63
N ALA A 79 -10.13 -1.58 -2.53
CA ALA A 79 -11.12 -2.64 -2.58
C ALA A 79 -12.46 -2.18 -3.14
N GLU A 80 -12.92 -0.97 -2.80
CA GLU A 80 -14.13 -0.37 -3.35
C GLU A 80 -13.98 -0.11 -4.86
N LYS A 81 -12.84 0.44 -5.30
CA LYS A 81 -12.56 0.73 -6.72
C LYS A 81 -12.51 -0.55 -7.57
N HIS A 82 -12.10 -1.66 -7.00
CA HIS A 82 -11.95 -2.96 -7.70
C HIS A 82 -12.98 -4.02 -7.26
N LYS A 83 -14.05 -3.61 -6.57
CA LYS A 83 -15.14 -4.50 -6.10
C LYS A 83 -14.63 -5.76 -5.36
N LEU A 84 -13.55 -5.63 -4.60
CA LEU A 84 -12.93 -6.73 -3.86
C LEU A 84 -13.74 -7.05 -2.60
N THR A 85 -14.79 -7.85 -2.75
CA THR A 85 -15.73 -8.19 -1.67
C THR A 85 -15.14 -9.02 -0.54
N CYS A 86 -14.00 -9.70 -0.78
CA CYS A 86 -13.36 -10.57 0.21
C CYS A 86 -12.15 -9.94 0.91
N PHE A 87 -11.84 -8.65 0.70
CA PHE A 87 -10.67 -8.03 1.30
C PHE A 87 -10.97 -7.35 2.64
N ARG A 88 -10.25 -7.76 3.69
CA ARG A 88 -10.39 -7.21 5.04
C ARG A 88 -9.15 -6.38 5.36
N ALA A 89 -9.28 -5.05 5.21
CA ALA A 89 -8.17 -4.11 5.40
C ALA A 89 -7.53 -4.21 6.80
N ASP A 90 -8.30 -4.46 7.86
CA ASP A 90 -7.74 -4.60 9.21
C ASP A 90 -6.90 -5.88 9.38
N GLU A 91 -7.34 -7.01 8.83
CA GLU A 91 -6.56 -8.27 8.87
C GLU A 91 -5.27 -8.14 8.07
N PHE A 92 -5.35 -7.44 6.94
CA PHE A 92 -4.22 -7.15 6.10
C PHE A 92 -3.17 -6.29 6.84
N ILE A 93 -3.60 -5.18 7.45
CA ILE A 93 -2.69 -4.31 8.20
C ILE A 93 -2.10 -5.04 9.41
N ALA A 94 -2.89 -5.86 10.10
CA ALA A 94 -2.40 -6.69 11.20
C ALA A 94 -1.28 -7.64 10.72
N ALA A 95 -1.45 -8.28 9.56
CA ALA A 95 -0.41 -9.13 8.97
C ALA A 95 0.85 -8.32 8.60
N MET A 96 0.71 -7.09 8.06
CA MET A 96 1.85 -6.20 7.80
C MET A 96 2.64 -5.91 9.08
N ILE A 97 1.94 -5.59 10.17
CA ILE A 97 2.54 -5.26 11.47
C ILE A 97 3.24 -6.48 12.08
N ALA A 98 2.61 -7.65 12.00
CA ALA A 98 3.15 -8.89 12.53
C ALA A 98 4.38 -9.41 11.74
N GLY A 99 4.68 -8.81 10.58
CA GLY A 99 5.81 -9.21 9.74
C GLY A 99 5.66 -10.62 9.17
N GLU A 100 4.42 -11.15 9.16
CA GLU A 100 4.15 -12.51 8.71
C GLU A 100 4.35 -12.61 7.19
N GLU A 101 4.92 -13.72 6.71
CA GLU A 101 4.96 -14.03 5.27
C GLU A 101 3.54 -14.03 4.67
N SER A 102 2.53 -14.31 5.50
CA SER A 102 1.11 -14.21 5.17
C SER A 102 0.73 -12.82 4.65
N ALA A 103 1.39 -11.74 5.07
CA ALA A 103 1.13 -10.39 4.58
C ALA A 103 1.53 -10.23 3.11
N LYS A 104 2.69 -10.79 2.71
CA LYS A 104 3.17 -10.77 1.32
C LYS A 104 2.30 -11.64 0.41
N GLU A 105 1.83 -12.78 0.93
CA GLU A 105 0.85 -13.62 0.22
C GLU A 105 -0.52 -12.95 0.08
N GLN A 106 -1.01 -12.29 1.13
CA GLN A 106 -2.29 -11.56 1.08
C GLN A 106 -2.22 -10.36 0.14
N ILE A 107 -1.09 -9.63 0.14
CA ILE A 107 -0.70 -8.64 -0.87
C ILE A 107 -0.85 -9.28 -2.24
N SER A 108 -0.11 -10.36 -2.49
CA SER A 108 -0.04 -10.95 -3.83
C SER A 108 -1.42 -11.48 -4.30
N LYS A 109 -2.22 -12.07 -3.40
CA LYS A 109 -3.59 -12.55 -3.68
C LYS A 109 -4.59 -11.42 -3.92
N LEU A 110 -4.50 -10.33 -3.15
CA LEU A 110 -5.28 -9.12 -3.40
C LEU A 110 -4.97 -8.58 -4.79
N PHE A 111 -3.68 -8.54 -5.15
CA PHE A 111 -3.21 -7.95 -6.39
C PHE A 111 -3.45 -8.82 -7.61
N GLN A 112 -3.46 -10.15 -7.47
CA GLN A 112 -3.89 -11.05 -8.53
C GLN A 112 -5.35 -10.78 -8.92
N LYS A 113 -6.26 -10.66 -7.94
CA LYS A 113 -7.68 -10.37 -8.19
C LYS A 113 -7.92 -8.99 -8.83
N VAL A 114 -7.19 -7.97 -8.40
CA VAL A 114 -7.25 -6.62 -8.99
C VAL A 114 -6.82 -6.60 -10.46
N CYS A 115 -5.97 -7.55 -10.88
CA CYS A 115 -5.50 -7.67 -12.26
C CYS A 115 -6.43 -8.52 -13.14
N GLU A 116 -7.13 -9.52 -12.59
CA GLU A 116 -8.10 -10.34 -13.34
C GLU A 116 -9.38 -9.58 -13.70
N ASP A 117 -9.77 -8.58 -12.90
CA ASP A 117 -10.96 -7.73 -13.14
C ASP A 117 -10.72 -6.61 -14.18
N GLY A 118 -9.55 -6.60 -14.85
CA GLY A 118 -9.11 -5.51 -15.74
C GLY A 118 -9.08 -5.83 -17.24
N ASP A 119 -9.70 -6.92 -17.68
CA ASP A 119 -9.71 -7.41 -19.07
C ASP A 119 -11.11 -7.40 -19.74
N ASP A 120 -12.05 -6.58 -19.23
CA ASP A 120 -13.36 -6.33 -19.88
C ASP A 120 -13.50 -4.87 -20.33
#